data_AF-A0A285UPM5-F1
#
_entry.id   AF-A0A285UPM5-F1
#
_cell.length_a   1.000
_cell.length_b   1.000
_cell.length_c   1.000
_cell.angle_alpha   90.00
_cell.angle_beta   90.00
_cell.angle_gamma   90.00
#
_symmetry.space_group_name_H-M   'P 1'
#
loop_
_entity.id
_entity.type
_entity.pdbx_description
1 polymer ?
#
loop_
_entity_poly.entity_id
_entity_poly.type
_entity_poly.pdbx_seq_one_letter_code
_entity_poly.pdbx_strand_id
1 'polypeptide(L)'
;MKILLTGASGYIGGNLMESLKEEYEIIAISRNTSNKEDEENVTWKEADLYSQLDIEQVMEGVDIAIYLVHSMQPSSKLDQGTFGDKDAILADNFAWAAKKQDVKRIIYLSGIIPDDDELSDHLESRLECEKILGSYGIPVSTLRAGLIVGPKGSSYPILHNLVKRLPALLLPAWAYNRTHPVALKDVLSGLMEVVKRKPEQNESIDIGGPEEKTYRELFEETAEVMDKKLPMVDLPIIPIFLSKLWVRLIAQKPKEMVYPLLESLTHSMVMREENYVEGISNAPTTFKESVRIALDGELDQSSPSAGGLLQKKDIQKNDVKSVQRIKIPEQWSVEDTADYYINWLSRIGGRLINTSVDDKETSITLPFFKDPILIFEKSEERSYEDRLLFYIKGGQFSQKREGGRARLEFRRVLDKDEVLIALHEYEPTLPWFVYTLTQARVHLMVMKAFGFETGLLANMLGSRYAKYVSNPHAGRA
;
A
#
# COMPACT_ATOMS: atom_id res chain seq x y z
N MET A 1 -9.86 -2.67 -26.97
CA MET A 1 -10.17 -2.54 -25.52
C MET A 1 -8.96 -1.94 -24.86
N LYS A 2 -9.14 -0.92 -24.02
CA LYS A 2 -8.04 -0.15 -23.44
C LYS A 2 -7.84 -0.53 -21.98
N ILE A 3 -6.59 -0.85 -21.62
CA ILE A 3 -6.21 -1.30 -20.29
C ILE A 3 -5.28 -0.27 -19.66
N LEU A 4 -5.64 0.27 -18.50
CA LEU A 4 -4.70 1.00 -17.66
C LEU A 4 -3.89 0.01 -16.84
N LEU A 5 -2.56 0.09 -16.91
CA LEU A 5 -1.66 -0.77 -16.15
C LEU A 5 -0.85 0.04 -15.15
N THR A 6 -1.17 -0.11 -13.86
CA THR A 6 -0.31 0.40 -12.79
C THR A 6 0.85 -0.54 -12.52
N GLY A 7 1.95 -0.01 -11.99
CA GLY A 7 3.14 -0.82 -11.73
C GLY A 7 3.80 -1.37 -13.01
N ALA A 8 3.54 -0.80 -14.18
CA ALA A 8 4.09 -1.23 -15.48
C ALA A 8 5.62 -1.23 -15.53
N SER A 9 6.28 -0.37 -14.73
CA SER A 9 7.75 -0.37 -14.58
C SER A 9 8.29 -1.43 -13.60
N GLY A 10 7.40 -2.09 -12.85
CA GLY A 10 7.75 -3.13 -11.90
C GLY A 10 7.93 -4.49 -12.57
N TYR A 11 8.42 -5.46 -11.80
CA TYR A 11 8.73 -6.78 -12.34
C TYR A 11 7.51 -7.50 -12.92
N ILE A 12 6.41 -7.59 -12.17
CA ILE A 12 5.19 -8.25 -12.64
C ILE A 12 4.53 -7.43 -13.76
N GLY A 13 4.37 -6.12 -13.55
CA GLY A 13 3.72 -5.24 -14.53
C GLY A 13 4.45 -5.20 -15.86
N GLY A 14 5.79 -5.18 -15.88
CA GLY A 14 6.56 -5.21 -17.12
C GLY A 14 6.34 -6.50 -17.91
N ASN A 15 6.41 -7.67 -17.26
CA ASN A 15 6.16 -8.94 -17.96
C ASN A 15 4.69 -9.08 -18.40
N LEU A 16 3.74 -8.57 -17.60
CA LEU A 16 2.32 -8.56 -17.96
C LEU A 16 2.05 -7.64 -19.15
N MET A 17 2.71 -6.48 -19.21
CA MET A 17 2.60 -5.54 -20.32
C MET A 17 3.01 -6.18 -21.65
N GLU A 18 4.12 -6.94 -21.66
CA GLU A 18 4.56 -7.68 -22.85
C GLU A 18 3.52 -8.69 -23.32
N SER A 19 2.80 -9.35 -22.40
CA SER A 19 1.75 -10.31 -22.74
C SER A 19 0.45 -9.62 -23.19
N LEU A 20 0.11 -8.48 -22.59
CA LEU A 20 -1.12 -7.75 -22.88
C LEU A 20 -1.07 -7.01 -24.22
N LYS A 21 0.11 -6.52 -24.63
CA LYS A 21 0.22 -5.63 -25.81
C LYS A 21 -0.02 -6.36 -27.14
N GLU A 22 -0.04 -7.69 -27.13
CA GLU A 22 -0.41 -8.51 -28.28
C GLU A 22 -1.90 -8.41 -28.63
N GLU A 23 -2.77 -8.15 -27.64
CA GLU A 23 -4.23 -8.16 -27.82
C GLU A 23 -4.93 -6.84 -27.41
N TYR A 24 -4.26 -5.98 -26.63
CA TYR A 24 -4.88 -4.82 -25.99
C TYR A 24 -4.04 -3.55 -26.14
N GLU A 25 -4.73 -2.40 -26.19
CA GLU A 25 -4.08 -1.09 -26.03
C GLU A 25 -3.81 -0.83 -24.55
N ILE A 26 -2.57 -0.52 -24.20
CA ILE A 26 -2.12 -0.34 -22.82
C ILE A 26 -1.80 1.13 -22.56
N ILE A 27 -2.41 1.70 -21.53
CA ILE A 27 -1.95 2.93 -20.90
C ILE A 27 -1.09 2.54 -19.70
N ALA A 28 0.23 2.56 -19.88
CA ALA A 28 1.19 2.25 -18.84
C ALA A 28 1.47 3.49 -18.00
N ILE A 29 1.26 3.43 -16.68
CA ILE A 29 1.51 4.58 -15.81
C ILE A 29 2.83 4.46 -15.04
N SER A 30 3.53 5.58 -14.94
CA SER A 30 4.74 5.74 -14.12
C SER A 30 4.70 7.10 -13.43
N ARG A 31 5.39 7.23 -12.29
CA ARG A 31 5.61 8.55 -11.65
C ARG A 31 6.58 9.43 -12.43
N ASN A 32 7.36 8.83 -13.34
CA ASN A 32 8.31 9.53 -14.19
C ASN A 32 8.43 8.76 -15.51
N THR A 33 8.13 9.44 -16.61
CA THR A 33 8.18 8.88 -17.96
C THR A 33 9.33 9.41 -18.80
N SER A 34 10.23 10.23 -18.23
CA SER A 34 11.33 10.86 -18.99
C SER A 34 12.31 9.89 -19.67
N ASN A 35 12.35 8.63 -19.22
CA ASN A 35 13.15 7.55 -19.78
C ASN A 35 12.29 6.41 -20.33
N LYS A 36 11.03 6.69 -20.65
CA LYS A 36 10.07 5.74 -21.19
C LYS A 36 9.68 6.21 -22.59
N GLU A 37 9.64 5.27 -23.51
CA GLU A 37 9.24 5.51 -24.89
C GLU A 37 7.96 4.72 -25.15
N ASP A 38 7.04 5.34 -25.87
CA ASP A 38 5.86 4.67 -26.39
C ASP A 38 6.29 3.59 -27.39
N GLU A 39 5.57 2.49 -27.40
CA GLU A 39 5.78 1.38 -28.33
C GLU A 39 4.43 0.94 -28.92
N GLU A 40 4.44 -0.04 -29.82
CA GLU A 40 3.21 -0.56 -30.40
C GLU A 40 2.26 -1.04 -29.30
N ASN A 41 1.02 -0.54 -29.34
CA ASN A 41 -0.02 -0.80 -28.35
C ASN A 41 0.29 -0.36 -26.91
N VAL A 42 1.35 0.41 -26.64
CA VAL A 42 1.67 0.91 -25.30
C VAL A 42 1.94 2.41 -25.33
N THR A 43 1.16 3.15 -24.54
CA THR A 43 1.35 4.58 -24.29
C THR A 43 1.72 4.81 -22.84
N TRP A 44 2.84 5.48 -22.59
CA TRP A 44 3.26 5.87 -21.26
C TRP A 44 2.63 7.20 -20.84
N LYS A 45 2.01 7.21 -19.66
CA LYS A 45 1.51 8.46 -19.03
C LYS A 45 2.14 8.64 -17.65
N GLU A 46 2.47 9.90 -17.34
CA GLU A 46 2.92 10.28 -16.01
C GLU A 46 1.71 10.43 -15.07
N ALA A 47 1.73 9.75 -13.94
CA ALA A 47 0.70 9.89 -12.90
C ALA A 47 1.24 9.54 -11.51
N ASP A 48 0.89 10.36 -10.52
CA ASP A 48 1.05 10.03 -9.11
C ASP A 48 -0.27 9.48 -8.55
N LEU A 49 -0.27 8.23 -8.05
CA LEU A 49 -1.45 7.61 -7.45
C LEU A 49 -1.91 8.29 -6.14
N TYR A 50 -1.08 9.14 -5.53
CA TYR A 50 -1.55 9.99 -4.44
C TYR A 50 -2.37 11.19 -4.95
N SER A 51 -2.27 11.53 -6.23
CA SER A 51 -3.04 12.58 -6.89
C SER A 51 -4.24 11.97 -7.61
N GLN A 52 -5.40 12.05 -6.98
CA GLN A 52 -6.65 11.57 -7.57
C GLN A 52 -6.93 12.22 -8.95
N LEU A 53 -6.52 13.49 -9.14
CA LEU A 53 -6.59 14.17 -10.45
C LEU A 53 -5.75 13.49 -11.53
N ASP A 54 -4.52 13.07 -11.21
CA ASP A 54 -3.65 12.41 -12.18
C ASP A 54 -4.28 11.07 -12.60
N ILE A 55 -4.84 10.31 -11.65
CA ILE A 55 -5.49 9.03 -11.94
C ILE A 55 -6.71 9.22 -12.83
N GLU A 56 -7.56 10.21 -12.54
CA GLU A 56 -8.72 10.54 -13.36
C GLU A 56 -8.33 10.81 -14.82
N GLN A 57 -7.26 11.58 -15.04
CA GLN A 57 -6.81 11.94 -16.38
C GLN A 57 -6.26 10.74 -17.16
N VAL A 58 -5.54 9.84 -16.49
CA VAL A 58 -5.00 8.65 -17.16
C VAL A 58 -6.05 7.55 -17.37
N MET A 59 -7.12 7.53 -16.56
CA MET A 59 -8.25 6.59 -16.70
C MET A 59 -9.28 6.98 -17.77
N GLU A 60 -9.19 8.17 -18.36
CA GLU A 60 -10.16 8.58 -19.38
C GLU A 60 -10.19 7.59 -20.57
N GLY A 61 -11.38 7.04 -20.84
CA GLY A 61 -11.62 6.09 -21.92
C GLY A 61 -11.01 4.70 -21.71
N VAL A 62 -10.65 4.35 -20.47
CA VAL A 62 -10.15 3.02 -20.10
C VAL A 62 -11.31 2.05 -19.85
N ASP A 63 -11.23 0.84 -20.40
CA ASP A 63 -12.22 -0.20 -20.16
C ASP A 63 -11.90 -0.98 -18.87
N ILE A 64 -10.62 -1.25 -18.60
CA ILE A 64 -10.14 -2.13 -17.53
C ILE A 64 -8.94 -1.49 -16.86
N ALA A 65 -8.90 -1.51 -15.53
CA ALA A 65 -7.77 -0.99 -14.80
C ALA A 65 -7.10 -2.11 -13.97
N ILE A 66 -5.82 -2.38 -14.24
CA ILE A 66 -5.03 -3.38 -13.52
C ILE A 66 -4.20 -2.68 -12.45
N TYR A 67 -4.43 -3.06 -11.20
CA TYR A 67 -3.78 -2.50 -10.02
C TYR A 67 -2.70 -3.44 -9.47
N LEU A 68 -1.41 -3.08 -9.66
CA LEU A 68 -0.24 -3.87 -9.24
C LEU A 68 0.67 -3.11 -8.25
N VAL A 69 0.16 -2.06 -7.61
CA VAL A 69 0.96 -1.18 -6.75
C VAL A 69 0.89 -1.62 -5.29
N HIS A 70 2.00 -1.42 -4.57
CA HIS A 70 2.13 -1.70 -3.14
C HIS A 70 3.13 -0.73 -2.50
N SER A 71 2.75 -0.08 -1.40
CA SER A 71 3.47 1.05 -0.78
C SER A 71 4.54 0.65 0.25
N MET A 72 5.18 -0.52 0.08
CA MET A 72 6.24 -0.97 1.00
C MET A 72 7.49 -0.12 0.96
N GLN A 73 7.79 0.49 -0.18
CA GLN A 73 8.95 1.37 -0.31
C GLN A 73 8.57 2.83 -0.02
N PRO A 74 9.46 3.62 0.59
CA PRO A 74 9.23 5.05 0.77
C PRO A 74 8.92 5.73 -0.57
N SER A 75 8.06 6.74 -0.55
CA SER A 75 7.65 7.47 -1.76
C SER A 75 8.06 8.94 -1.77
N SER A 76 8.67 9.42 -0.70
CA SER A 76 9.14 10.79 -0.47
C SER A 76 10.45 10.78 0.32
N LYS A 77 11.15 11.92 0.38
CA LYS A 77 12.41 12.03 1.11
C LYS A 77 12.26 11.78 2.61
N LEU A 78 11.15 12.25 3.19
CA LEU A 78 10.68 11.82 4.50
C LEU A 78 9.30 11.17 4.33
N ASP A 79 9.20 9.88 4.68
CA ASP A 79 7.97 9.09 4.60
C ASP A 79 7.62 8.61 6.02
N GLN A 80 6.51 9.10 6.55
CA GLN A 80 6.02 8.86 7.91
C GLN A 80 4.61 8.27 7.86
N GLY A 81 4.48 6.98 7.62
CA GLY A 81 3.20 6.28 7.65
C GLY A 81 3.40 4.79 7.49
N THR A 82 2.40 4.00 7.87
CA THR A 82 2.43 2.56 7.59
C THR A 82 2.22 2.33 6.09
N PHE A 83 2.71 1.20 5.56
CA PHE A 83 2.45 0.87 4.16
C PHE A 83 0.95 0.60 3.91
N GLY A 84 0.23 0.04 4.90
CA GLY A 84 -1.21 -0.20 4.82
C GLY A 84 -2.02 1.08 4.70
N ASP A 85 -1.74 2.09 5.53
CA ASP A 85 -2.43 3.39 5.44
C ASP A 85 -2.20 4.07 4.09
N LYS A 86 -0.97 3.95 3.57
CA LYS A 86 -0.62 4.47 2.25
C LYS A 86 -1.36 3.73 1.15
N ASP A 87 -1.41 2.41 1.20
CA ASP A 87 -2.15 1.60 0.23
C ASP A 87 -3.65 1.84 0.27
N ALA A 88 -4.24 2.09 1.44
CA ALA A 88 -5.63 2.47 1.56
C ALA A 88 -5.93 3.77 0.79
N ILE A 89 -5.08 4.80 0.91
CA ILE A 89 -5.22 6.05 0.14
C ILE A 89 -5.10 5.81 -1.37
N LEU A 90 -4.10 5.02 -1.79
CA LEU A 90 -3.88 4.74 -3.21
C LEU A 90 -5.05 3.94 -3.82
N ALA A 91 -5.53 2.93 -3.12
CA ALA A 91 -6.67 2.11 -3.52
C ALA A 91 -7.94 2.95 -3.64
N ASP A 92 -8.21 3.80 -2.65
CA ASP A 92 -9.42 4.64 -2.64
C ASP A 92 -9.38 5.66 -3.78
N ASN A 93 -8.24 6.32 -4.02
CA ASN A 93 -8.05 7.19 -5.18
C ASN A 93 -8.31 6.46 -6.50
N PHE A 94 -7.79 5.24 -6.63
CA PHE A 94 -7.90 4.45 -7.84
C PHE A 94 -9.34 3.97 -8.09
N ALA A 95 -10.00 3.46 -7.06
CA ALA A 95 -11.38 2.99 -7.12
C ALA A 95 -12.36 4.12 -7.42
N TRP A 96 -12.16 5.27 -6.76
CA TRP A 96 -12.96 6.47 -7.02
C TRP A 96 -12.77 6.94 -8.47
N ALA A 97 -11.54 6.97 -8.98
CA ALA A 97 -11.26 7.40 -10.35
C ALA A 97 -11.86 6.42 -11.37
N ALA A 98 -11.80 5.12 -11.08
CA ALA A 98 -12.40 4.08 -11.89
C ALA A 98 -13.90 4.27 -12.02
N LYS A 99 -14.58 4.54 -10.90
CA LYS A 99 -16.01 4.89 -10.89
C LYS A 99 -16.30 6.16 -11.69
N LYS A 100 -15.51 7.23 -11.48
CA LYS A 100 -15.74 8.51 -12.16
C LYS A 100 -15.55 8.42 -13.68
N GLN A 101 -14.65 7.57 -14.15
CA GLN A 101 -14.35 7.37 -15.57
C GLN A 101 -15.10 6.18 -16.19
N ASP A 102 -16.12 5.65 -15.50
CA ASP A 102 -16.95 4.53 -15.97
C ASP A 102 -16.12 3.30 -16.40
N VAL A 103 -15.01 3.03 -15.71
CA VAL A 103 -14.19 1.83 -15.92
C VAL A 103 -15.04 0.61 -15.62
N LYS A 104 -15.02 -0.39 -16.50
CA LYS A 104 -15.95 -1.54 -16.41
C LYS A 104 -15.56 -2.53 -15.33
N ARG A 105 -14.27 -2.63 -15.02
CA ARG A 105 -13.75 -3.52 -13.98
C ARG A 105 -12.35 -3.14 -13.53
N ILE A 106 -12.01 -3.54 -12.31
CA ILE A 106 -10.65 -3.48 -11.77
C ILE A 106 -10.11 -4.90 -11.64
N ILE A 107 -8.84 -5.09 -11.97
CA ILE A 107 -8.12 -6.35 -11.69
C ILE A 107 -7.04 -6.05 -10.68
N TYR A 108 -7.04 -6.78 -9.57
CA TYR A 108 -6.08 -6.61 -8.49
C TYR A 108 -5.24 -7.88 -8.33
N LEU A 109 -3.92 -7.72 -8.25
CA LEU A 109 -3.05 -8.82 -7.79
C LEU A 109 -2.80 -8.63 -6.29
N SER A 110 -3.31 -9.54 -5.47
CA SER A 110 -3.24 -9.55 -4.00
C SER A 110 -2.39 -10.72 -3.47
N GLY A 111 -2.40 -10.92 -2.16
CA GLY A 111 -1.90 -12.12 -1.48
C GLY A 111 -3.03 -13.09 -1.15
N ILE A 112 -2.75 -14.40 -1.02
CA ILE A 112 -3.71 -15.36 -0.45
C ILE A 112 -4.02 -14.96 0.99
N ILE A 113 -5.31 -14.80 1.30
CA ILE A 113 -5.79 -14.38 2.62
C ILE A 113 -6.24 -15.64 3.40
N PRO A 114 -5.56 -16.01 4.50
CA PRO A 114 -5.93 -17.15 5.33
C PRO A 114 -7.22 -16.86 6.11
N ASP A 115 -7.87 -17.92 6.61
CA ASP A 115 -9.05 -17.84 7.47
C ASP A 115 -8.66 -17.79 8.96
N ASP A 116 -7.73 -16.89 9.30
CA ASP A 116 -7.21 -16.74 10.65
C ASP A 116 -7.93 -15.59 11.37
N ASP A 117 -8.13 -15.73 12.69
CA ASP A 117 -8.76 -14.70 13.54
C ASP A 117 -7.98 -13.37 13.53
N GLU A 118 -6.65 -13.47 13.49
CA GLU A 118 -5.74 -12.33 13.42
C GLU A 118 -4.84 -12.48 12.18
N LEU A 119 -4.72 -11.42 11.40
CA LEU A 119 -3.84 -11.35 10.24
C LEU A 119 -2.62 -10.50 10.57
N SER A 120 -1.46 -10.84 9.97
CA SER A 120 -0.32 -9.91 9.95
C SER A 120 -0.69 -8.58 9.26
N ASP A 121 -0.06 -7.48 9.68
CA ASP A 121 -0.25 -6.14 9.08
C ASP A 121 -0.17 -6.16 7.54
N HIS A 122 0.73 -7.00 6.99
CA HIS A 122 0.85 -7.18 5.55
C HIS A 122 -0.43 -7.74 4.94
N LEU A 123 -0.92 -8.88 5.43
CA LEU A 123 -2.13 -9.52 4.91
C LEU A 123 -3.39 -8.67 5.15
N GLU A 124 -3.49 -8.04 6.33
CA GLU A 124 -4.59 -7.13 6.64
C GLU A 124 -4.63 -5.96 5.64
N SER A 125 -3.48 -5.34 5.34
CA SER A 125 -3.43 -4.25 4.35
C SER A 125 -3.86 -4.66 2.95
N ARG A 126 -3.57 -5.90 2.55
CA ARG A 126 -3.91 -6.43 1.21
C ARG A 126 -5.40 -6.71 1.12
N LEU A 127 -5.99 -7.23 2.20
CA LEU A 127 -7.44 -7.40 2.32
C LEU A 127 -8.18 -6.05 2.39
N GLU A 128 -7.65 -5.08 3.13
CA GLU A 128 -8.21 -3.71 3.21
C GLU A 128 -8.17 -3.03 1.83
N CYS A 129 -7.04 -3.15 1.11
CA CYS A 129 -6.89 -2.66 -0.26
C CYS A 129 -7.92 -3.30 -1.21
N GLU A 130 -8.09 -4.63 -1.15
CA GLU A 130 -9.10 -5.35 -1.93
C GLU A 130 -10.52 -4.83 -1.69
N LYS A 131 -10.89 -4.65 -0.40
CA LYS A 131 -12.20 -4.11 -0.03
C LYS A 131 -12.42 -2.68 -0.53
N ILE A 132 -11.42 -1.82 -0.36
CA ILE A 132 -11.47 -0.43 -0.82
C ILE A 132 -11.65 -0.36 -2.34
N LEU A 133 -10.88 -1.14 -3.10
CA LEU A 133 -11.04 -1.21 -4.56
C LEU A 133 -12.47 -1.59 -4.97
N GLY A 134 -13.10 -2.51 -4.23
CA GLY A 134 -14.44 -3.02 -4.49
C GLY A 134 -15.60 -2.18 -3.96
N SER A 135 -15.34 -1.06 -3.30
CA SER A 135 -16.37 -0.29 -2.57
C SER A 135 -17.16 0.70 -3.42
N TYR A 136 -16.69 1.00 -4.63
CA TYR A 136 -17.25 2.05 -5.48
C TYR A 136 -18.28 1.57 -6.51
N GLY A 137 -18.64 0.28 -6.48
CA GLY A 137 -19.61 -0.33 -7.40
C GLY A 137 -19.05 -0.77 -8.75
N ILE A 138 -17.73 -0.69 -8.93
CA ILE A 138 -17.03 -1.28 -10.07
C ILE A 138 -16.60 -2.71 -9.69
N PRO A 139 -17.00 -3.76 -10.44
CA PRO A 139 -16.58 -5.12 -10.13
C PRO A 139 -15.05 -5.28 -10.10
N VAL A 140 -14.55 -5.92 -9.05
CA VAL A 140 -13.12 -6.21 -8.87
C VAL A 140 -12.88 -7.71 -8.97
N SER A 141 -12.04 -8.13 -9.91
CA SER A 141 -11.46 -9.49 -9.90
C SER A 141 -10.10 -9.43 -9.21
N THR A 142 -9.98 -10.09 -8.06
CA THR A 142 -8.73 -10.15 -7.32
C THR A 142 -8.07 -11.51 -7.52
N LEU A 143 -6.90 -11.54 -8.16
CA LEU A 143 -6.06 -12.72 -8.21
C LEU A 143 -5.16 -12.73 -6.96
N ARG A 144 -5.33 -13.72 -6.09
CA ARG A 144 -4.60 -13.87 -4.84
C ARG A 144 -3.51 -14.92 -5.01
N ALA A 145 -2.26 -14.50 -4.94
CA ALA A 145 -1.11 -15.39 -5.05
C ALA A 145 -0.36 -15.51 -3.72
N GLY A 146 0.16 -16.69 -3.42
CA GLY A 146 1.08 -16.90 -2.30
C GLY A 146 2.49 -16.41 -2.64
N LEU A 147 3.46 -17.31 -2.53
CA LEU A 147 4.84 -17.02 -2.93
C LEU A 147 4.98 -17.08 -4.46
N ILE A 148 5.16 -15.92 -5.10
CA ILE A 148 5.48 -15.84 -6.53
C ILE A 148 6.98 -16.11 -6.74
N VAL A 149 7.29 -17.15 -7.51
CA VAL A 149 8.66 -17.58 -7.84
C VAL A 149 9.11 -16.89 -9.13
N GLY A 150 10.09 -15.99 -8.98
CA GLY A 150 10.75 -15.33 -10.10
C GLY A 150 11.99 -14.54 -9.65
N PRO A 151 13.01 -14.42 -10.51
CA PRO A 151 14.35 -13.91 -10.16
C PRO A 151 14.36 -12.47 -9.63
N LYS A 152 13.42 -11.64 -10.09
CA LYS A 152 13.34 -10.21 -9.72
C LYS A 152 12.14 -9.89 -8.83
N GLY A 153 11.50 -10.92 -8.24
CA GLY A 153 10.39 -10.76 -7.29
C GLY A 153 10.81 -10.24 -5.91
N SER A 154 9.84 -10.04 -5.02
CA SER A 154 10.10 -9.66 -3.62
C SER A 154 10.45 -10.87 -2.74
N SER A 155 9.63 -11.93 -2.79
CA SER A 155 9.71 -13.08 -1.87
C SER A 155 10.79 -14.10 -2.27
N TYR A 156 10.78 -14.60 -3.50
CA TYR A 156 11.71 -15.65 -3.93
C TYR A 156 13.19 -15.26 -3.79
N PRO A 157 13.65 -14.05 -4.13
CA PRO A 157 15.06 -13.67 -3.92
C PRO A 157 15.49 -13.67 -2.45
N ILE A 158 14.58 -13.49 -1.49
CA ILE A 158 14.90 -13.63 -0.07
C ILE A 158 15.18 -15.10 0.24
N LEU A 159 14.28 -16.00 -0.19
CA LEU A 159 14.42 -17.45 -0.02
C LEU A 159 15.70 -17.96 -0.70
N HIS A 160 15.90 -17.61 -1.97
CA HIS A 160 17.09 -17.95 -2.75
C HIS A 160 18.37 -17.46 -2.06
N ASN A 161 18.43 -16.21 -1.59
CA ASN A 161 19.63 -15.68 -0.93
C ASN A 161 19.93 -16.36 0.40
N LEU A 162 18.91 -16.75 1.18
CA LEU A 162 19.11 -17.53 2.41
C LEU A 162 19.75 -18.88 2.09
N VAL A 163 19.18 -19.61 1.12
CA VAL A 163 19.73 -20.90 0.65
C VAL A 163 21.14 -20.70 0.11
N LYS A 164 21.37 -19.71 -0.76
CA LYS A 164 22.66 -19.45 -1.40
C LYS A 164 23.77 -19.15 -0.40
N ARG A 165 23.49 -18.36 0.63
CA ARG A 165 24.54 -17.74 1.47
C ARG A 165 24.76 -18.43 2.79
N LEU A 166 23.75 -19.08 3.36
CA LEU A 166 23.89 -19.72 4.66
C LEU A 166 24.53 -21.11 4.55
N PRO A 167 25.47 -21.46 5.44
CA PRO A 167 26.03 -22.81 5.50
C PRO A 167 25.06 -23.82 6.16
N ALA A 168 24.09 -23.34 6.93
CA ALA A 168 23.02 -24.11 7.57
C ALA A 168 21.82 -23.19 7.89
N LEU A 169 20.61 -23.75 8.04
CA LEU A 169 19.40 -23.02 8.42
C LEU A 169 18.91 -23.43 9.83
N LEU A 170 18.54 -22.44 10.63
CA LEU A 170 17.73 -22.66 11.83
C LEU A 170 16.26 -22.49 11.46
N LEU A 171 15.45 -23.53 11.68
CA LEU A 171 14.04 -23.54 11.34
C LEU A 171 13.18 -23.17 12.56
N PRO A 172 12.61 -21.96 12.60
CA PRO A 172 11.60 -21.59 13.60
C PRO A 172 10.24 -22.24 13.28
N ALA A 173 9.28 -22.12 14.21
CA ALA A 173 7.96 -22.75 14.06
C ALA A 173 7.25 -22.40 12.74
N TRP A 174 7.35 -21.14 12.29
CA TRP A 174 6.72 -20.70 11.03
C TRP A 174 7.25 -21.40 9.78
N ALA A 175 8.44 -22.05 9.83
CA ALA A 175 8.98 -22.78 8.69
C ALA A 175 8.09 -23.97 8.26
N TYR A 176 7.18 -24.39 9.14
CA TYR A 176 6.23 -25.48 8.93
C TYR A 176 4.85 -25.00 8.46
N ASN A 177 4.63 -23.69 8.35
CA ASN A 177 3.42 -23.17 7.73
C ASN A 177 3.41 -23.47 6.24
N ARG A 178 2.19 -23.72 5.72
CA ARG A 178 1.97 -24.13 4.34
C ARG A 178 1.74 -22.93 3.43
N THR A 179 2.14 -23.05 2.18
CA THR A 179 1.82 -22.10 1.12
C THR A 179 1.67 -22.84 -0.20
N HIS A 180 0.90 -22.24 -1.12
CA HIS A 180 0.96 -22.58 -2.53
C HIS A 180 1.94 -21.64 -3.25
N PRO A 181 3.19 -22.07 -3.53
CA PRO A 181 4.08 -21.29 -4.38
C PRO A 181 3.58 -21.35 -5.83
N VAL A 182 3.81 -20.29 -6.60
CA VAL A 182 3.37 -20.20 -7.99
C VAL A 182 4.45 -19.56 -8.86
N ALA A 183 4.69 -20.12 -10.05
CA ALA A 183 5.65 -19.55 -10.99
C ALA A 183 5.16 -18.20 -11.54
N LEU A 184 6.06 -17.24 -11.77
CA LEU A 184 5.69 -15.96 -12.36
C LEU A 184 4.89 -16.12 -13.66
N LYS A 185 5.35 -16.97 -14.58
CA LYS A 185 4.67 -17.20 -15.87
C LYS A 185 3.22 -17.68 -15.71
N ASP A 186 2.93 -18.43 -14.64
CA ASP A 186 1.59 -18.94 -14.40
C ASP A 186 0.71 -17.86 -13.76
N VAL A 187 1.27 -16.98 -12.91
CA VAL A 187 0.58 -15.77 -12.45
C VAL A 187 0.20 -14.86 -13.61
N LEU A 188 1.12 -14.64 -14.56
CA LEU A 188 0.83 -13.84 -15.76
C LEU A 188 -0.27 -14.48 -16.61
N SER A 189 -0.21 -15.80 -16.81
CA SER A 189 -1.25 -16.54 -17.52
C SER A 189 -2.60 -16.43 -16.80
N GLY A 190 -2.63 -16.56 -15.47
CA GLY A 190 -3.82 -16.37 -14.66
C GLY A 190 -4.39 -14.96 -14.78
N LEU A 191 -3.54 -13.92 -14.78
CA LEU A 191 -3.97 -12.54 -15.01
C LEU A 191 -4.56 -12.34 -16.41
N MET A 192 -3.99 -12.96 -17.45
CA MET A 192 -4.55 -12.94 -18.81
C MET A 192 -5.95 -13.58 -18.87
N GLU A 193 -6.15 -14.68 -18.14
CA GLU A 193 -7.48 -15.31 -18.05
C GLU A 193 -8.46 -14.47 -17.24
N VAL A 194 -8.03 -13.85 -16.14
CA VAL A 194 -8.84 -12.87 -15.41
C VAL A 194 -9.22 -11.68 -16.32
N VAL A 195 -8.31 -11.25 -17.21
CA VAL A 195 -8.60 -10.22 -18.22
C VAL A 195 -9.69 -10.66 -19.22
N LYS A 196 -10.02 -11.94 -19.34
CA LYS A 196 -11.13 -12.39 -20.22
C LYS A 196 -12.47 -12.49 -19.47
N ARG A 197 -12.46 -12.49 -18.13
CA ARG A 197 -13.66 -12.63 -17.29
C ARG A 197 -14.55 -11.38 -17.28
N LYS A 198 -15.84 -11.56 -17.03
CA LYS A 198 -16.81 -10.46 -16.92
C LYS A 198 -17.67 -10.67 -15.68
N PRO A 199 -17.11 -10.54 -14.47
CA PRO A 199 -17.89 -10.73 -13.26
C PRO A 199 -18.87 -9.56 -13.08
N GLU A 200 -20.03 -9.85 -12.51
CA GLU A 200 -21.02 -8.81 -12.14
C GLU A 200 -20.80 -8.29 -10.71
N GLN A 201 -19.98 -8.99 -9.91
CA GLN A 201 -19.68 -8.69 -8.51
C GLN A 201 -18.18 -8.81 -8.25
N ASN A 202 -17.74 -8.37 -7.09
CA ASN A 202 -16.37 -8.59 -6.65
C ASN A 202 -16.11 -10.10 -6.49
N GLU A 203 -14.98 -10.56 -6.99
CA GLU A 203 -14.55 -11.96 -6.88
C GLU A 203 -13.08 -12.03 -6.42
N SER A 204 -12.78 -13.05 -5.62
CA SER A 204 -11.42 -13.37 -5.21
C SER A 204 -11.09 -14.76 -5.76
N ILE A 205 -9.96 -14.88 -6.46
CA ILE A 205 -9.51 -16.12 -7.10
C ILE A 205 -8.12 -16.43 -6.58
N ASP A 206 -7.97 -17.55 -5.88
CA ASP A 206 -6.66 -17.98 -5.41
C ASP A 206 -5.91 -18.68 -6.55
N ILE A 207 -4.60 -18.42 -6.69
CA ILE A 207 -3.74 -19.09 -7.67
C ILE A 207 -2.50 -19.68 -6.99
N GLY A 208 -2.21 -20.93 -7.36
CA GLY A 208 -1.16 -21.73 -6.75
C GLY A 208 -0.61 -22.76 -7.72
N GLY A 209 0.66 -23.11 -7.56
CA GLY A 209 1.25 -24.27 -8.24
C GLY A 209 0.57 -25.58 -7.82
N PRO A 210 0.96 -26.70 -8.44
CA PRO A 210 0.25 -27.97 -8.31
C PRO A 210 0.39 -28.62 -6.93
N GLU A 211 1.31 -28.13 -6.09
CA GLU A 211 1.64 -28.72 -4.80
C GLU A 211 1.63 -27.67 -3.69
N GLU A 212 0.97 -28.01 -2.59
CA GLU A 212 1.17 -27.34 -1.31
C GLU A 212 2.52 -27.68 -0.72
N LYS A 213 3.23 -26.68 -0.20
CA LYS A 213 4.55 -26.85 0.40
C LYS A 213 4.66 -26.08 1.71
N THR A 214 5.43 -26.62 2.63
CA THR A 214 5.96 -25.89 3.79
C THR A 214 7.16 -25.05 3.38
N TYR A 215 7.45 -23.96 4.11
CA TYR A 215 8.67 -23.18 3.85
C TYR A 215 9.95 -24.00 4.00
N ARG A 216 9.96 -25.00 4.89
CA ARG A 216 11.04 -25.99 4.98
C ARG A 216 11.26 -26.70 3.65
N GLU A 217 10.22 -27.27 3.05
CA GLU A 217 10.30 -27.93 1.74
C GLU A 217 10.75 -26.95 0.65
N LEU A 218 10.31 -25.69 0.69
CA LEU A 218 10.79 -24.68 -0.25
C LEU A 218 12.30 -24.43 -0.13
N PHE A 219 12.85 -24.40 1.09
CA PHE A 219 14.29 -24.31 1.30
C PHE A 219 15.02 -25.56 0.81
N GLU A 220 14.47 -26.75 1.08
CA GLU A 220 15.05 -28.04 0.67
C GLU A 220 15.09 -28.15 -0.86
N GLU A 221 13.97 -27.96 -1.55
CA GLU A 221 13.90 -28.05 -3.01
C GLU A 221 14.76 -26.98 -3.70
N THR A 222 14.84 -25.77 -3.15
CA THR A 222 15.74 -24.74 -3.69
C THR A 222 17.21 -25.15 -3.54
N ALA A 223 17.60 -25.72 -2.39
CA ALA A 223 18.96 -26.19 -2.17
C ALA A 223 19.31 -27.36 -3.11
N GLU A 224 18.37 -28.27 -3.35
CA GLU A 224 18.53 -29.36 -4.31
C GLU A 224 18.75 -28.86 -5.73
N VAL A 225 17.96 -27.88 -6.21
CA VAL A 225 18.12 -27.33 -7.56
C VAL A 225 19.48 -26.62 -7.70
N MET A 226 19.96 -25.99 -6.64
CA MET A 226 21.27 -25.32 -6.61
C MET A 226 22.46 -26.27 -6.39
N ASP A 227 22.23 -27.57 -6.28
CA ASP A 227 23.25 -28.58 -5.90
C ASP A 227 24.02 -28.19 -4.62
N LYS A 228 23.29 -27.63 -3.64
CA LYS A 228 23.86 -27.15 -2.39
C LYS A 228 23.41 -28.00 -1.21
N LYS A 229 24.37 -28.50 -0.43
CA LYS A 229 24.09 -29.08 0.89
C LYS A 229 23.68 -27.98 1.87
N LEU A 230 22.47 -28.07 2.40
CA LEU A 230 21.93 -27.12 3.37
C LEU A 230 21.39 -27.86 4.61
N PRO A 231 22.25 -28.16 5.61
CA PRO A 231 21.81 -28.72 6.87
C PRO A 231 20.77 -27.80 7.54
N MET A 232 19.66 -28.37 8.00
CA MET A 232 18.60 -27.64 8.69
C MET A 232 18.42 -28.18 10.09
N VAL A 233 18.26 -27.29 11.08
CA VAL A 233 18.09 -27.64 12.49
C VAL A 233 16.86 -26.92 13.03
N ASP A 234 15.95 -27.68 13.64
CA ASP A 234 14.75 -27.14 14.26
C ASP A 234 15.09 -26.36 15.53
N LEU A 235 14.67 -25.09 15.57
CA LEU A 235 14.75 -24.25 16.76
C LEU A 235 13.44 -23.45 16.92
N PRO A 236 12.34 -24.11 17.32
CA PRO A 236 10.99 -23.54 17.27
C PRO A 236 10.76 -22.37 18.24
N ILE A 237 11.66 -22.17 19.21
CA ILE A 237 11.53 -21.16 20.27
C ILE A 237 12.20 -19.82 19.87
N ILE A 238 12.77 -19.68 18.65
CA ILE A 238 13.37 -18.40 18.23
C ILE A 238 12.27 -17.33 18.15
N PRO A 239 12.37 -16.23 18.92
CA PRO A 239 11.46 -15.10 18.76
C PRO A 239 11.60 -14.48 17.36
N ILE A 240 10.46 -14.20 16.71
CA ILE A 240 10.40 -13.65 15.34
C ILE A 240 11.28 -12.40 15.16
N PHE A 241 11.41 -11.56 16.19
CA PHE A 241 12.24 -10.35 16.12
C PHE A 241 13.73 -10.64 15.86
N LEU A 242 14.25 -11.78 16.34
CA LEU A 242 15.62 -12.20 16.05
C LEU A 242 15.77 -12.67 14.60
N SER A 243 14.78 -13.39 14.08
CA SER A 243 14.74 -13.82 12.67
C SER A 243 14.74 -12.61 11.72
N LYS A 244 13.97 -11.56 12.04
CA LYS A 244 13.90 -10.32 11.26
C LYS A 244 15.27 -9.66 11.07
N LEU A 245 16.07 -9.56 12.13
CA LEU A 245 17.37 -8.88 12.08
C LEU A 245 18.38 -9.62 11.19
N TRP A 246 18.52 -10.94 11.37
CA TRP A 246 19.49 -11.73 10.61
C TRP A 246 19.07 -11.96 9.16
N VAL A 247 17.78 -12.23 8.90
CA VAL A 247 17.27 -12.39 7.52
C VAL A 247 17.48 -11.13 6.71
N ARG A 248 17.24 -9.94 7.27
CA ARG A 248 17.52 -8.66 6.59
C ARG A 248 18.97 -8.55 6.14
N LEU A 249 19.92 -8.88 7.02
CA LEU A 249 21.35 -8.77 6.72
C LEU A 249 21.77 -9.73 5.60
N ILE A 250 21.25 -10.96 5.63
CA ILE A 250 21.63 -12.00 4.68
C ILE A 250 20.95 -11.82 3.32
N ALA A 251 19.65 -11.47 3.33
CA ALA A 251 18.86 -11.27 2.12
C ALA A 251 19.25 -10.01 1.34
N GLN A 252 19.99 -9.06 1.94
CA GLN A 252 20.37 -7.79 1.33
C GLN A 252 19.16 -7.00 0.78
N LYS A 253 18.04 -7.05 1.49
CA LYS A 253 16.82 -6.30 1.15
C LYS A 253 16.50 -5.27 2.25
N PRO A 254 15.82 -4.16 1.91
CA PRO A 254 15.38 -3.16 2.90
C PRO A 254 14.50 -3.79 4.00
N LYS A 255 14.56 -3.26 5.21
CA LYS A 255 13.76 -3.78 6.34
C LYS A 255 12.25 -3.65 6.06
N GLU A 256 11.89 -2.61 5.32
CA GLU A 256 10.53 -2.26 4.92
C GLU A 256 9.91 -3.32 4.00
N MET A 257 10.75 -4.08 3.30
CA MET A 257 10.31 -5.22 2.49
C MET A 257 10.36 -6.54 3.28
N VAL A 258 11.42 -6.77 4.05
CA VAL A 258 11.66 -8.07 4.70
C VAL A 258 10.72 -8.31 5.88
N TYR A 259 10.47 -7.30 6.72
CA TYR A 259 9.77 -7.52 7.99
C TYR A 259 8.29 -7.87 7.78
N PRO A 260 7.53 -7.15 6.94
CA PRO A 260 6.12 -7.49 6.71
C PRO A 260 5.96 -8.86 6.04
N LEU A 261 6.86 -9.22 5.12
CA LEU A 261 6.83 -10.54 4.47
C LEU A 261 7.10 -11.65 5.49
N LEU A 262 8.10 -11.50 6.37
CA LEU A 262 8.39 -12.49 7.42
C LEU A 262 7.23 -12.66 8.41
N GLU A 263 6.54 -11.56 8.76
CA GLU A 263 5.33 -11.63 9.58
C GLU A 263 4.23 -12.41 8.86
N SER A 264 4.01 -12.19 7.56
CA SER A 264 3.01 -12.96 6.82
C SER A 264 3.31 -14.47 6.73
N LEU A 265 4.58 -14.90 6.88
CA LEU A 265 4.93 -16.33 6.87
C LEU A 265 4.42 -17.07 8.12
N THR A 266 3.95 -16.37 9.15
CA THR A 266 3.32 -17.02 10.32
C THR A 266 1.93 -17.58 10.01
N HIS A 267 1.38 -17.28 8.83
CA HIS A 267 0.09 -17.77 8.38
C HIS A 267 0.22 -18.84 7.29
N SER A 268 -0.74 -19.75 7.21
CA SER A 268 -0.82 -20.73 6.12
C SER A 268 -1.54 -20.13 4.92
N MET A 269 -0.79 -19.77 3.87
CA MET A 269 -1.31 -19.12 2.66
C MET A 269 -1.60 -20.17 1.58
N VAL A 270 -2.63 -20.97 1.81
CA VAL A 270 -3.09 -22.04 0.92
C VAL A 270 -4.40 -21.64 0.22
N MET A 271 -4.58 -22.11 -1.03
CA MET A 271 -5.78 -21.83 -1.81
C MET A 271 -7.00 -22.41 -1.12
N ARG A 272 -8.11 -21.68 -1.18
CA ARG A 272 -9.40 -22.10 -0.65
C ARG A 272 -10.31 -22.61 -1.77
N GLU A 273 -11.14 -23.60 -1.47
CA GLU A 273 -12.05 -24.22 -2.45
C GLU A 273 -13.07 -23.22 -3.00
N GLU A 274 -13.57 -22.33 -2.16
CA GLU A 274 -14.49 -21.25 -2.52
C GLU A 274 -13.91 -20.19 -3.46
N ASN A 275 -12.58 -20.04 -3.49
CA ASN A 275 -11.86 -19.12 -4.37
C ASN A 275 -11.24 -19.84 -5.58
N TYR A 276 -11.52 -21.13 -5.76
CA TYR A 276 -10.94 -21.93 -6.84
C TYR A 276 -11.70 -21.72 -8.15
N VAL A 277 -10.96 -21.43 -9.21
CA VAL A 277 -11.48 -21.31 -10.57
C VAL A 277 -10.62 -22.14 -11.51
N GLU A 278 -11.22 -23.17 -12.11
CA GLU A 278 -10.55 -24.04 -13.08
C GLU A 278 -10.03 -23.23 -14.28
N GLY A 279 -8.78 -23.48 -14.67
CA GLY A 279 -8.07 -22.76 -15.72
C GLY A 279 -7.34 -21.51 -15.23
N ILE A 280 -7.58 -21.06 -13.98
CA ILE A 280 -6.89 -19.92 -13.37
C ILE A 280 -6.12 -20.36 -12.13
N SER A 281 -6.76 -21.09 -11.21
CA SER A 281 -6.19 -21.45 -9.92
C SER A 281 -5.14 -22.56 -10.00
N ASN A 282 -5.29 -23.49 -10.94
CA ASN A 282 -4.47 -24.69 -11.10
C ASN A 282 -3.25 -24.46 -12.00
N ALA A 283 -2.31 -23.64 -11.52
CA ALA A 283 -1.06 -23.40 -12.23
C ALA A 283 -0.25 -24.70 -12.39
N PRO A 284 0.21 -25.05 -13.61
CA PRO A 284 0.81 -26.36 -13.87
C PRO A 284 2.29 -26.48 -13.44
N THR A 285 2.98 -25.36 -13.18
CA THR A 285 4.42 -25.39 -12.94
C THR A 285 4.74 -25.74 -11.49
N THR A 286 5.43 -26.85 -11.29
CA THR A 286 5.94 -27.26 -9.96
C THR A 286 6.91 -26.23 -9.38
N PHE A 287 7.04 -26.21 -8.04
CA PHE A 287 7.96 -25.31 -7.37
C PHE A 287 9.41 -25.52 -7.88
N LYS A 288 9.90 -26.76 -7.86
CA LYS A 288 11.24 -27.11 -8.35
C LYS A 288 11.53 -26.60 -9.77
N GLU A 289 10.56 -26.69 -10.68
CA GLU A 289 10.71 -26.17 -12.03
C GLU A 289 10.74 -24.65 -12.07
N SER A 290 9.87 -23.99 -11.29
CA SER A 290 9.88 -22.53 -11.18
C SER A 290 11.21 -21.97 -10.63
N VAL A 291 11.87 -22.70 -9.71
CA VAL A 291 13.21 -22.39 -9.21
C VAL A 291 14.26 -22.50 -10.31
N ARG A 292 14.23 -23.57 -11.14
CA ARG A 292 15.16 -23.72 -12.28
C ARG A 292 15.03 -22.56 -13.26
N ILE A 293 13.81 -22.28 -13.72
CA ILE A 293 13.51 -21.15 -14.61
C ILE A 293 14.02 -19.84 -14.01
N ALA A 294 13.83 -19.65 -12.69
CA ALA A 294 14.27 -18.43 -12.03
C ALA A 294 15.80 -18.29 -11.95
N LEU A 295 16.53 -19.39 -11.74
CA LEU A 295 17.99 -19.37 -11.72
C LEU A 295 18.58 -19.15 -13.13
N ASP A 296 17.99 -19.76 -14.16
CA ASP A 296 18.41 -19.54 -15.54
C ASP A 296 18.21 -18.07 -15.95
N GLY A 297 17.11 -17.44 -15.52
CA GLY A 297 16.86 -16.02 -15.71
C GLY A 297 17.79 -15.06 -14.94
N GLU A 298 18.46 -15.50 -13.87
CA GLU A 298 19.53 -14.73 -13.20
C GLU A 298 20.83 -14.73 -14.02
N LEU A 299 21.11 -15.80 -14.78
CA LEU A 299 22.34 -15.95 -15.57
C LEU A 299 22.33 -15.09 -16.86
N ASP A 300 21.15 -14.81 -17.40
CA ASP A 300 21.01 -14.14 -18.71
C ASP A 300 20.96 -12.59 -18.61
N GLN A 301 20.80 -12.01 -17.41
CA GLN A 301 20.76 -10.56 -17.24
C GLN A 301 21.36 -10.08 -15.91
N SER A 302 22.65 -9.70 -15.95
CA SER A 302 23.31 -8.83 -14.98
C SER A 302 22.78 -7.39 -15.08
N SER A 303 21.49 -7.20 -14.81
CA SER A 303 20.85 -5.88 -14.72
C SER A 303 20.23 -5.68 -13.35
N PRO A 304 20.27 -4.45 -12.78
CA PRO A 304 19.95 -4.22 -11.38
C PRO A 304 18.51 -4.64 -11.06
N SER A 305 18.33 -5.19 -9.86
CA SER A 305 17.04 -5.63 -9.33
C SER A 305 15.98 -4.54 -9.51
N ALA A 306 14.91 -4.86 -10.23
CA ALA A 306 13.70 -4.02 -10.38
C ALA A 306 12.85 -4.04 -9.10
N GLY A 307 13.46 -3.72 -7.96
CA GLY A 307 12.71 -3.31 -6.78
C GLY A 307 12.52 -1.80 -6.90
N GLY A 308 11.38 -1.36 -7.44
CA GLY A 308 10.92 0.03 -7.45
C GLY A 308 12.03 1.07 -7.27
N LEU A 309 12.96 1.14 -8.22
CA LEU A 309 14.05 2.09 -8.14
C LEU A 309 13.43 3.47 -8.35
N LEU A 310 13.11 4.13 -7.23
CA LEU A 310 13.15 5.58 -7.14
C LEU A 310 14.42 6.01 -7.87
N GLN A 311 14.28 6.71 -8.98
CA GLN A 311 15.46 7.32 -9.58
C GLN A 311 15.98 8.35 -8.59
N LYS A 312 17.31 8.51 -8.54
CA LYS A 312 18.00 9.55 -7.73
C LYS A 312 17.35 10.94 -7.85
N LYS A 313 16.64 11.24 -8.94
CA LYS A 313 15.92 12.49 -9.18
C LYS A 313 14.67 12.66 -8.30
N ASP A 314 13.89 11.60 -8.02
CA ASP A 314 12.71 11.70 -7.15
C ASP A 314 13.10 12.01 -5.70
N ILE A 315 14.32 11.62 -5.30
CA ILE A 315 14.93 11.90 -3.99
C ILE A 315 15.55 13.33 -3.93
N GLN A 316 15.59 14.09 -5.04
CA GLN A 316 16.11 15.46 -5.01
C GLN A 316 15.12 16.48 -4.44
N LYS A 317 13.81 16.17 -4.42
CA LYS A 317 12.79 17.03 -3.80
C LYS A 317 12.87 16.85 -2.28
N ASN A 318 12.88 17.95 -1.51
CA ASN A 318 12.84 17.90 -0.05
C ASN A 318 11.39 17.71 0.41
N ASP A 319 10.71 16.70 -0.12
CA ASP A 319 9.30 16.49 0.12
C ASP A 319 9.05 15.58 1.33
N VAL A 320 7.89 15.82 1.94
CA VAL A 320 7.43 15.12 3.13
C VAL A 320 6.08 14.49 2.83
N LYS A 321 5.98 13.22 3.21
CA LYS A 321 4.72 12.49 3.29
C LYS A 321 4.53 11.99 4.70
N SER A 322 3.39 12.30 5.28
CA SER A 322 3.02 11.83 6.61
C SER A 322 1.59 11.32 6.55
N VAL A 323 1.33 10.08 6.97
CA VAL A 323 -0.01 9.48 6.99
C VAL A 323 -0.22 8.85 8.36
N GLN A 324 -1.25 9.30 9.07
CA GLN A 324 -1.62 8.79 10.39
C GLN A 324 -3.07 8.35 10.39
N ARG A 325 -3.30 7.08 10.72
CA ARG A 325 -4.61 6.54 11.05
C ARG A 325 -4.97 6.88 12.48
N ILE A 326 -6.15 7.46 12.69
CA ILE A 326 -6.71 7.77 14.00
C ILE A 326 -8.11 7.20 14.14
N LYS A 327 -8.48 6.77 15.34
CA LYS A 327 -9.84 6.36 15.67
C LYS A 327 -10.68 7.58 16.03
N ILE A 328 -11.89 7.65 15.50
CA ILE A 328 -12.84 8.73 15.76
C ILE A 328 -14.16 8.19 16.34
N PRO A 329 -15.00 9.03 16.96
CA PRO A 329 -16.36 8.62 17.33
C PRO A 329 -17.19 8.21 16.10
N GLU A 330 -18.01 7.16 16.23
CA GLU A 330 -18.83 6.59 15.16
C GLU A 330 -19.72 7.64 14.46
N GLN A 331 -20.29 8.56 15.23
CA GLN A 331 -21.16 9.61 14.73
C GLN A 331 -20.44 10.82 14.10
N TRP A 332 -19.10 10.87 14.15
CA TRP A 332 -18.36 11.98 13.54
C TRP A 332 -18.20 11.76 12.06
N SER A 333 -18.47 12.78 11.26
CA SER A 333 -18.04 12.86 9.87
C SER A 333 -16.55 13.19 9.75
N VAL A 334 -16.02 13.13 8.52
CA VAL A 334 -14.66 13.61 8.22
C VAL A 334 -14.56 15.12 8.45
N GLU A 335 -15.64 15.86 8.20
CA GLU A 335 -15.75 17.30 8.47
C GLU A 335 -15.71 17.62 9.97
N ASP A 336 -16.49 16.90 10.79
CA ASP A 336 -16.43 17.05 12.25
C ASP A 336 -15.02 16.79 12.78
N THR A 337 -14.32 15.81 12.21
CA THR A 337 -12.94 15.48 12.59
C THR A 337 -11.96 16.60 12.24
N ALA A 338 -12.07 17.19 11.04
CA ALA A 338 -11.21 18.28 10.59
C ALA A 338 -11.46 19.56 11.41
N ASP A 339 -12.72 19.91 11.65
CA ASP A 339 -13.10 21.06 12.47
C ASP A 339 -12.64 20.89 13.92
N TYR A 340 -12.82 19.68 14.46
CA TYR A 340 -12.32 19.35 15.79
C TYR A 340 -10.79 19.45 15.84
N TYR A 341 -10.06 18.99 14.82
CA TYR A 341 -8.61 19.12 14.74
C TYR A 341 -8.13 20.58 14.78
N ILE A 342 -8.76 21.47 14.00
CA ILE A 342 -8.41 22.90 13.96
C ILE A 342 -8.63 23.55 15.34
N ASN A 343 -9.78 23.30 15.96
CA ASN A 343 -10.10 23.82 17.29
C ASN A 343 -9.17 23.24 18.37
N TRP A 344 -8.86 21.95 18.26
CA TRP A 344 -7.97 21.23 19.17
C TRP A 344 -6.55 21.80 19.13
N LEU A 345 -6.03 22.12 17.93
CA LEU A 345 -4.71 22.74 17.77
C LEU A 345 -4.59 24.08 18.51
N SER A 346 -5.60 24.95 18.39
CA SER A 346 -5.65 26.22 19.13
C SER A 346 -5.70 26.01 20.63
N ARG A 347 -6.50 25.04 21.11
CA ARG A 347 -6.62 24.75 22.54
C ARG A 347 -5.32 24.20 23.12
N ILE A 348 -4.67 23.25 22.45
CA ILE A 348 -3.45 22.60 22.98
C ILE A 348 -2.21 23.48 22.84
N GLY A 349 -2.17 24.35 21.84
CA GLY A 349 -1.14 25.37 21.71
C GLY A 349 -1.25 26.50 22.73
N GLY A 350 -2.39 26.65 23.41
CA GLY A 350 -2.63 27.72 24.37
C GLY A 350 -2.40 29.10 23.74
N ARG A 351 -1.55 29.94 24.34
CA ARG A 351 -1.16 31.24 23.75
C ARG A 351 -0.12 31.16 22.63
N LEU A 352 0.37 29.96 22.32
CA LEU A 352 1.47 29.75 21.36
C LEU A 352 0.99 29.41 19.96
N ILE A 353 -0.24 28.92 19.79
CA ILE A 353 -0.82 28.61 18.47
C ILE A 353 -2.19 29.26 18.40
N ASN A 354 -2.38 30.16 17.44
CA ASN A 354 -3.71 30.67 17.11
C ASN A 354 -4.08 30.20 15.71
N THR A 355 -5.28 29.64 15.58
CA THR A 355 -5.90 29.33 14.28
C THR A 355 -6.94 30.38 13.96
N SER A 356 -6.90 30.93 12.75
CA SER A 356 -7.96 31.79 12.21
C SER A 356 -8.55 31.12 10.99
N VAL A 357 -9.88 31.10 10.92
CA VAL A 357 -10.64 30.60 9.77
C VAL A 357 -11.35 31.81 9.16
N ASP A 358 -11.06 32.11 7.90
CA ASP A 358 -11.69 33.18 7.12
C ASP A 358 -12.20 32.59 5.79
N ASP A 359 -13.51 32.51 5.63
CA ASP A 359 -14.20 31.80 4.56
C ASP A 359 -13.67 30.38 4.30
N LYS A 360 -12.75 30.24 3.33
CA LYS A 360 -12.15 28.97 2.89
C LYS A 360 -10.71 28.80 3.33
N GLU A 361 -10.11 29.85 3.88
CA GLU A 361 -8.72 29.86 4.29
C GLU A 361 -8.59 29.67 5.80
N THR A 362 -7.81 28.65 6.19
CA THR A 362 -7.40 28.42 7.56
C THR A 362 -5.94 28.77 7.71
N SER A 363 -5.63 29.73 8.58
CA SER A 363 -4.26 30.13 8.87
C SER A 363 -3.85 29.72 10.28
N ILE A 364 -2.63 29.21 10.42
CA ILE A 364 -2.01 28.89 11.71
C ILE A 364 -0.91 29.91 11.97
N THR A 365 -0.94 30.56 13.14
CA THR A 365 0.02 31.59 13.55
C THR A 365 0.69 31.21 14.87
N LEU A 366 1.94 31.62 15.06
CA LEU A 366 2.64 31.55 16.33
C LEU A 366 3.04 32.99 16.75
N PRO A 367 3.04 33.33 18.06
CA PRO A 367 3.23 34.70 18.53
C PRO A 367 4.60 35.31 18.19
N PHE A 368 5.60 34.48 17.84
CA PHE A 368 6.94 34.92 17.49
C PHE A 368 7.12 35.23 15.99
N PHE A 369 6.15 34.86 15.16
CA PHE A 369 6.18 35.11 13.72
C PHE A 369 5.16 36.18 13.35
N LYS A 370 5.56 37.11 12.47
CA LYS A 370 4.69 38.19 12.00
C LYS A 370 3.62 37.69 11.02
N ASP A 371 3.96 36.67 10.24
CA ASP A 371 3.08 36.06 9.24
C ASP A 371 2.65 34.65 9.70
N PRO A 372 1.53 34.12 9.18
CA PRO A 372 1.14 32.74 9.41
C PRO A 372 2.25 31.74 9.09
N ILE A 373 2.39 30.71 9.92
CA ILE A 373 3.35 29.63 9.68
C ILE A 373 2.85 28.68 8.59
N LEU A 374 1.52 28.49 8.49
CA LEU A 374 0.86 27.69 7.47
C LEU A 374 -0.47 28.35 7.09
N ILE A 375 -0.78 28.29 5.80
CA ILE A 375 -2.05 28.75 5.23
C ILE A 375 -2.61 27.60 4.41
N PHE A 376 -3.82 27.20 4.76
CA PHE A 376 -4.60 26.12 4.15
C PHE A 376 -5.80 26.70 3.42
N GLU A 377 -6.14 26.15 2.26
CA GLU A 377 -7.35 26.49 1.52
C GLU A 377 -8.17 25.22 1.28
N LYS A 378 -9.42 25.18 1.77
CA LYS A 378 -10.32 24.04 1.55
C LYS A 378 -10.68 23.95 0.07
N SER A 379 -10.48 22.77 -0.53
CA SER A 379 -10.88 22.52 -1.92
C SER A 379 -12.28 21.94 -1.97
N GLU A 380 -13.28 22.77 -2.26
CA GLU A 380 -14.68 22.34 -2.38
C GLU A 380 -14.87 21.31 -3.49
N GLU A 381 -14.21 21.49 -4.63
CA GLU A 381 -14.30 20.56 -5.77
C GLU A 381 -13.78 19.15 -5.43
N ARG A 382 -12.83 19.08 -4.48
CA ARG A 382 -12.11 17.85 -4.14
C ARG A 382 -12.47 17.32 -2.74
N SER A 383 -13.45 17.94 -2.10
CA SER A 383 -13.97 17.55 -0.80
C SER A 383 -15.37 16.96 -0.97
N TYR A 384 -15.61 15.82 -0.34
CA TYR A 384 -16.87 15.07 -0.35
C TYR A 384 -17.01 14.31 0.97
N GLU A 385 -18.12 13.60 1.17
CA GLU A 385 -18.53 12.98 2.45
C GLU A 385 -17.39 12.28 3.20
N ASP A 386 -16.63 11.43 2.50
CA ASP A 386 -15.54 10.63 3.08
C ASP A 386 -14.13 11.21 2.90
N ARG A 387 -14.01 12.43 2.37
CA ARG A 387 -12.72 13.06 2.10
C ARG A 387 -12.78 14.57 2.17
N LEU A 388 -11.94 15.18 3.01
CA LEU A 388 -11.68 16.60 3.01
C LEU A 388 -10.26 16.92 2.58
N LEU A 389 -10.12 17.89 1.68
CA LEU A 389 -8.83 18.30 1.14
C LEU A 389 -8.54 19.79 1.39
N PHE A 390 -7.37 20.06 1.95
CA PHE A 390 -6.85 21.40 2.16
C PHE A 390 -5.52 21.57 1.39
N TYR A 391 -5.46 22.49 0.43
CA TYR A 391 -4.20 22.86 -0.22
C TYR A 391 -3.36 23.75 0.69
N ILE A 392 -2.05 23.51 0.73
CA ILE A 392 -1.10 24.32 1.50
C ILE A 392 -0.63 25.46 0.58
N LYS A 393 -1.22 26.64 0.74
CA LYS A 393 -0.97 27.82 -0.11
C LYS A 393 0.27 28.62 0.32
N GLY A 394 0.81 28.33 1.50
CA GLY A 394 2.08 28.89 1.97
C GLY A 394 2.13 29.03 3.48
N GLY A 395 2.73 30.12 3.93
CA GLY A 395 3.13 30.35 5.31
C GLY A 395 4.63 30.17 5.49
N GLN A 396 5.16 30.61 6.63
CA GLN A 396 6.61 30.64 6.86
C GLN A 396 7.25 29.25 6.91
N PHE A 397 6.48 28.18 7.12
CA PHE A 397 7.01 26.82 7.21
C PHE A 397 6.95 26.05 5.88
N SER A 398 6.12 26.47 4.92
CA SER A 398 5.97 25.79 3.63
C SER A 398 6.63 26.58 2.50
N GLN A 399 7.43 25.92 1.67
CA GLN A 399 7.92 26.53 0.43
C GLN A 399 6.74 26.80 -0.50
N LYS A 400 6.67 28.01 -1.06
CA LYS A 400 5.71 28.33 -2.13
C LYS A 400 6.29 27.86 -3.44
N ARG A 401 5.60 26.93 -4.10
CA ARG A 401 5.88 26.55 -5.49
C ARG A 401 4.70 26.91 -6.36
N GLU A 402 4.97 27.56 -7.47
CA GLU A 402 3.98 27.77 -8.53
C GLU A 402 3.52 26.40 -9.03
N GLY A 403 2.20 26.15 -9.03
CA GLY A 403 1.64 24.83 -9.32
C GLY A 403 1.95 23.73 -8.29
N GLY A 404 2.39 24.09 -7.08
CA GLY A 404 2.66 23.13 -6.00
C GLY A 404 1.41 22.36 -5.57
N ARG A 405 1.54 21.05 -5.35
CA ARG A 405 0.44 20.14 -4.95
C ARG A 405 0.48 19.78 -3.46
N ALA A 406 1.15 20.59 -2.66
CA ALA A 406 1.25 20.39 -1.21
C ALA A 406 -0.15 20.47 -0.59
N ARG A 407 -0.54 19.45 0.17
CA ARG A 407 -1.90 19.33 0.70
C ARG A 407 -1.95 18.54 1.99
N LEU A 408 -2.91 18.90 2.84
CA LEU A 408 -3.35 18.14 4.00
C LEU A 408 -4.72 17.55 3.69
N GLU A 409 -4.89 16.27 3.99
CA GLU A 409 -6.09 15.54 3.65
C GLU A 409 -6.60 14.76 4.86
N PHE A 410 -7.91 14.71 5.03
CA PHE A 410 -8.61 13.83 5.96
C PHE A 410 -9.44 12.86 5.12
N ARG A 411 -9.31 11.56 5.36
CA ARG A 411 -10.05 10.54 4.60
C ARG A 411 -10.60 9.47 5.53
N ARG A 412 -11.88 9.17 5.42
CA ARG A 412 -12.51 8.03 6.12
C ARG A 412 -11.89 6.73 5.62
N VAL A 413 -11.60 5.81 6.53
CA VAL A 413 -11.30 4.42 6.15
C VAL A 413 -12.62 3.65 5.99
N LEU A 414 -12.75 2.94 4.87
CA LEU A 414 -13.94 2.15 4.55
C LEU A 414 -14.38 1.24 5.71
N ASP A 415 -15.67 1.29 6.04
CA ASP A 415 -16.34 0.49 7.08
C ASP A 415 -15.69 0.54 8.47
N LYS A 416 -14.94 1.62 8.77
CA LYS A 416 -14.26 1.80 10.05
C LYS A 416 -14.51 3.20 10.62
N ASP A 417 -14.54 3.27 11.95
CA ASP A 417 -14.55 4.53 12.71
C ASP A 417 -13.14 5.13 12.77
N GLU A 418 -12.48 5.22 11.62
CA GLU A 418 -11.10 5.65 11.48
C GLU A 418 -10.95 6.68 10.36
N VAL A 419 -10.06 7.65 10.57
CA VAL A 419 -9.68 8.66 9.59
C VAL A 419 -8.17 8.62 9.37
N LEU A 420 -7.76 8.62 8.12
CA LEU A 420 -6.40 8.88 7.69
C LEU A 420 -6.21 10.39 7.57
N ILE A 421 -5.25 10.93 8.32
CA ILE A 421 -4.77 12.30 8.17
C ILE A 421 -3.46 12.24 7.41
N ALA A 422 -3.45 12.81 6.20
CA ALA A 422 -2.36 12.67 5.26
C ALA A 422 -1.82 14.03 4.79
N LEU A 423 -0.52 14.24 5.00
CA LEU A 423 0.26 15.33 4.44
C LEU A 423 0.98 14.83 3.19
N HIS A 424 0.77 15.48 2.06
CA HIS A 424 1.39 15.12 0.78
C HIS A 424 2.19 16.28 0.20
N GLU A 425 3.32 15.95 -0.43
CA GLU A 425 4.19 16.87 -1.18
C GLU A 425 4.57 18.15 -0.41
N TYR A 426 4.57 18.09 0.92
CA TYR A 426 4.92 19.22 1.76
C TYR A 426 6.43 19.46 1.70
N GLU A 427 6.83 20.70 1.50
CA GLU A 427 8.23 21.09 1.46
C GLU A 427 8.52 22.13 2.54
N PRO A 428 9.38 21.80 3.52
CA PRO A 428 9.71 22.75 4.58
C PRO A 428 10.64 23.86 4.07
N THR A 429 10.47 25.06 4.61
CA THR A 429 11.40 26.19 4.40
C THR A 429 12.72 26.02 5.17
N LEU A 430 12.70 25.26 6.27
CA LEU A 430 13.88 25.02 7.10
C LEU A 430 14.91 24.14 6.40
N PRO A 431 16.22 24.30 6.70
CA PRO A 431 17.24 23.35 6.29
C PRO A 431 16.86 21.92 6.71
N TRP A 432 17.02 20.96 5.81
CA TRP A 432 16.50 19.58 5.97
C TRP A 432 16.84 18.93 7.31
N PHE A 433 18.11 19.05 7.75
CA PHE A 433 18.55 18.49 9.02
C PHE A 433 17.82 19.12 10.23
N VAL A 434 17.59 20.43 10.20
CA VAL A 434 16.86 21.15 11.26
C VAL A 434 15.40 20.71 11.26
N TYR A 435 14.76 20.64 10.08
CA TYR A 435 13.37 20.20 9.92
C TYR A 435 13.15 18.80 10.52
N THR A 436 13.99 17.82 10.13
CA THR A 436 13.85 16.42 10.56
C THR A 436 14.03 16.23 12.07
N LEU A 437 14.83 17.06 12.73
CA LEU A 437 15.03 17.03 14.19
C LEU A 437 13.99 17.81 14.97
N THR A 438 13.24 18.71 14.32
CA THR A 438 12.29 19.64 14.97
C THR A 438 10.86 19.42 14.46
N GLN A 439 10.44 20.16 13.43
CA GLN A 439 9.07 20.19 12.91
C GLN A 439 8.52 18.79 12.58
N ALA A 440 9.32 17.92 11.98
CA ALA A 440 8.88 16.55 11.66
C ALA A 440 8.52 15.73 12.91
N ARG A 441 9.26 15.91 14.02
CA ARG A 441 8.99 15.22 15.29
C ARG A 441 7.82 15.84 16.05
N VAL A 442 7.72 17.17 16.00
CA VAL A 442 6.59 17.90 16.59
C VAL A 442 5.30 17.51 15.88
N HIS A 443 5.28 17.46 14.54
CA HIS A 443 4.13 17.00 13.77
C HIS A 443 3.66 15.61 14.21
N LEU A 444 4.57 14.62 14.30
CA LEU A 444 4.21 13.29 14.79
C LEU A 444 3.70 13.28 16.23
N MET A 445 4.26 14.11 17.12
CA MET A 445 3.79 14.23 18.50
C MET A 445 2.37 14.80 18.55
N VAL A 446 2.10 15.83 17.75
CA VAL A 446 0.79 16.47 17.61
C VAL A 446 -0.24 15.45 17.09
N MET A 447 0.09 14.71 16.03
CA MET A 447 -0.79 13.66 15.49
C MET A 447 -1.08 12.56 16.51
N LYS A 448 -0.07 12.11 17.27
CA LYS A 448 -0.25 11.12 18.34
C LYS A 448 -1.14 11.64 19.47
N ALA A 449 -0.94 12.88 19.91
CA ALA A 449 -1.75 13.48 20.96
C ALA A 449 -3.22 13.65 20.50
N PHE A 450 -3.41 14.07 19.25
CA PHE A 450 -4.73 14.18 18.65
C PHE A 450 -5.44 12.82 18.53
N GLY A 451 -4.73 11.81 18.01
CA GLY A 451 -5.23 10.44 17.91
C GLY A 451 -5.56 9.82 19.28
N PHE A 452 -4.78 10.13 20.31
CA PHE A 452 -5.07 9.68 21.67
C PHE A 452 -6.36 10.32 22.21
N GLU A 453 -6.55 11.63 22.04
CA GLU A 453 -7.76 12.31 22.53
C GLU A 453 -9.02 11.87 21.78
N THR A 454 -8.96 11.78 20.45
CA THR A 454 -10.07 11.28 19.64
C THR A 454 -10.41 9.82 19.94
N GLY A 455 -9.40 8.98 20.20
CA GLY A 455 -9.60 7.61 20.69
C GLY A 455 -10.30 7.55 22.07
N LEU A 456 -9.96 8.46 22.99
CA LEU A 456 -10.68 8.58 24.27
C LEU A 456 -12.13 9.01 24.05
N LEU A 457 -12.38 10.01 23.20
CA LEU A 457 -13.73 10.46 22.85
C LEU A 457 -14.55 9.33 22.24
N ALA A 458 -13.99 8.58 21.29
CA ALA A 458 -14.64 7.45 20.65
C ALA A 458 -15.04 6.38 21.67
N ASN A 459 -14.15 6.05 22.60
CA ASN A 459 -14.44 5.06 23.65
C ASN A 459 -15.47 5.58 24.67
N MET A 460 -15.46 6.87 25.02
CA MET A 460 -16.46 7.46 25.93
C MET A 460 -17.85 7.49 25.30
N LEU A 461 -17.94 7.94 24.05
CA LEU A 461 -19.20 8.08 23.30
C LEU A 461 -19.76 6.73 22.85
N GLY A 462 -18.89 5.74 22.57
CA GLY A 462 -19.29 4.37 22.28
C GLY A 462 -19.63 3.54 23.53
N SER A 463 -19.34 4.02 24.74
CA SER A 463 -19.68 3.31 25.97
C SER A 463 -21.20 3.31 26.22
N ARG A 464 -21.73 2.24 26.82
CA ARG A 464 -23.16 2.09 27.16
C ARG A 464 -23.75 3.28 27.95
N TYR A 465 -22.93 4.13 28.57
CA TYR A 465 -23.37 5.36 29.23
C TYR A 465 -24.01 6.38 28.27
N ALA A 466 -23.55 6.49 27.01
CA ALA A 466 -24.16 7.39 26.02
C ALA A 466 -25.56 6.94 25.57
N LYS A 467 -25.83 5.62 25.57
CA LYS A 467 -27.17 5.06 25.32
C LYS A 467 -28.19 5.37 26.42
N TYR A 468 -27.74 5.62 27.65
CA TYR A 468 -28.63 6.03 28.75
C TYR A 468 -28.93 7.53 28.76
N VAL A 469 -27.99 8.36 28.26
CA VAL A 469 -28.15 9.83 28.24
C VAL A 469 -28.97 10.31 27.04
N SER A 470 -29.00 9.55 25.94
CA SER A 470 -29.79 9.85 24.74
C SER A 470 -31.23 9.33 24.77
N ASN A 471 -31.60 8.49 25.74
CA ASN A 471 -32.98 8.02 25.91
C ASN A 471 -33.35 7.78 27.40
N PRO A 472 -33.89 8.79 28.11
CA PRO A 472 -34.26 8.66 29.52
C PRO A 472 -35.43 7.69 29.80
N HIS A 473 -35.98 7.03 28.77
CA HIS A 473 -37.11 6.09 28.90
C HIS A 473 -36.77 4.61 28.68
N ALA A 474 -35.51 4.26 28.38
CA ALA A 474 -35.11 2.87 28.12
C ALA A 474 -35.02 1.97 29.38
N GLY A 475 -35.37 2.49 30.57
CA GLY A 475 -35.34 1.76 31.85
C GLY A 475 -36.70 1.34 32.41
N ARG A 476 -37.78 1.37 31.61
CA ARG A 476 -39.09 0.84 32.00
C ARG A 476 -39.72 0.02 30.88
N ALA A 477 -39.30 -1.24 30.78
CA ALA A 477 -40.10 -2.37 30.29
C ALA A 477 -39.58 -3.65 30.94
#